data_AF-A0A939AJ91-F1
#
_entry.id   AF-A0A939AJ91-F1
#
_cell.length_a   1.000
_cell.length_b   1.000
_cell.length_c   1.000
_cell.angle_alpha   90.00
_cell.angle_beta   90.00
_cell.angle_gamma   90.00
#
_symmetry.space_group_name_H-M   'P 1'
#
loop_
_entity.id
_entity.type
_entity.pdbx_description
1 polymer ?
#
loop_
_entity_poly.entity_id
_entity_poly.type
_entity_poly.pdbx_seq_one_letter_code
_entity_poly.pdbx_strand_id
1 'polypeptide(L)' 'MLHSSPITTTNPIVAALASIRQEWQEAACGTSLLAMDGNVGLILADLINGLNLPPEVQAEILGADLFREMQDLLDAAPRQ' A
#
# COMPACT_ATOMS: atom_id res chain seq x y z
N MET A 1 -23.07 -1.18 4.61
CA MET A 1 -22.64 -0.82 3.24
C MET A 1 -21.49 0.16 3.38
N LEU A 2 -20.25 -0.32 3.33
CA LEU A 2 -19.06 0.53 3.38
C LEU A 2 -18.84 1.10 1.99
N HIS A 3 -18.81 2.43 1.89
CA HIS A 3 -18.61 3.14 0.64
C HIS A 3 -17.11 3.21 0.36
N SER A 4 -16.61 2.38 -0.56
CA SER A 4 -15.26 2.51 -1.09
C SER A 4 -15.24 3.73 -2.02
N SER A 5 -14.50 4.78 -1.65
CA SER A 5 -14.29 5.94 -2.51
C SER A 5 -13.60 5.48 -3.80
N PRO A 6 -14.07 5.90 -4.99
CA PRO A 6 -13.43 5.51 -6.24
C PRO A 6 -12.01 6.06 -6.28
N ILE A 7 -11.06 5.25 -6.75
CA ILE A 7 -9.68 5.69 -6.96
C ILE A 7 -9.72 6.68 -8.13
N THR A 8 -9.50 7.98 -7.84
CA THR A 8 -9.67 9.08 -8.81
C THR A 8 -8.44 9.33 -9.70
N THR A 9 -7.43 8.48 -9.63
CA THR A 9 -6.21 8.62 -10.43
C THR A 9 -6.46 8.31 -11.91
N THR A 10 -5.91 9.14 -12.81
CA THR A 10 -5.95 8.87 -14.27
C THR A 10 -4.87 7.89 -14.72
N ASN A 11 -3.96 7.49 -13.82
CA ASN A 11 -2.91 6.53 -14.14
C ASN A 11 -3.40 5.09 -13.90
N PRO A 12 -3.59 4.26 -14.95
CA PRO A 12 -4.18 2.93 -14.82
C PRO A 12 -3.34 1.99 -13.94
N ILE A 13 -2.03 2.19 -13.86
CA ILE A 13 -1.15 1.39 -12.99
C ILE A 13 -1.41 1.72 -11.52
N VAL A 14 -1.52 3.01 -11.20
CA VAL A 14 -1.84 3.48 -9.84
C VAL A 14 -3.21 2.97 -9.42
N ALA A 15 -4.21 3.05 -10.32
CA ALA A 15 -5.54 2.53 -10.06
C ALA A 15 -5.53 1.02 -9.79
N ALA A 16 -4.84 0.23 -10.62
CA ALA A 16 -4.75 -1.21 -10.44
C ALA A 16 -4.07 -1.60 -9.13
N LEU A 17 -2.94 -0.97 -8.78
CA LEU A 17 -2.22 -1.27 -7.53
C LEU A 17 -3.04 -0.86 -6.30
N ALA A 18 -3.73 0.27 -6.36
CA ALA A 18 -4.62 0.70 -5.29
C ALA A 18 -5.82 -0.24 -5.13
N SER A 19 -6.39 -0.76 -6.22
CA SER A 19 -7.45 -1.78 -6.18
C SER A 19 -6.96 -3.07 -5.55
N ILE A 20 -5.81 -3.60 -5.98
CA ILE A 20 -5.19 -4.79 -5.39
C ILE A 20 -5.03 -4.58 -3.87
N ARG A 21 -4.45 -3.45 -3.45
CA ARG A 21 -4.32 -3.15 -2.02
C ARG A 21 -5.68 -3.18 -1.31
N GLN A 22 -6.71 -2.52 -1.85
CA GLN A 22 -8.05 -2.49 -1.23
C GLN A 22 -8.63 -3.89 -1.04
N GLU A 23 -8.58 -4.72 -2.07
CA GLU A 23 -9.10 -6.10 -2.03
C GLU A 23 -8.42 -6.92 -0.93
N TRP A 24 -7.10 -6.80 -0.81
CA TRP A 24 -6.35 -7.48 0.26
C TRP A 24 -6.63 -6.89 1.64
N GLN A 25 -6.78 -5.57 1.75
CA GLN A 25 -7.13 -4.91 3.01
C GLN A 25 -8.51 -5.37 3.52
N GLU A 26 -9.47 -5.55 2.61
CA GLU A 26 -10.78 -6.10 2.91
C GLU A 26 -10.68 -7.56 3.37
N ALA A 27 -9.88 -8.37 2.66
CA ALA A 27 -9.64 -9.77 3.02
C ALA A 27 -8.89 -9.94 4.36
N ALA A 28 -8.07 -8.96 4.76
CA ALA A 28 -7.32 -8.97 6.00
C ALA A 28 -8.17 -8.76 7.26
N CYS A 29 -9.45 -8.37 7.11
CA CYS A 29 -10.39 -8.15 8.22
C CYS A 29 -9.84 -7.25 9.34
N GLY A 30 -9.09 -6.19 8.99
CA GLY A 30 -8.49 -5.26 9.93
C GLY A 30 -7.09 -5.65 10.44
N THR A 31 -6.54 -6.77 9.97
CA THR A 31 -5.12 -7.11 10.17
C THR A 31 -4.25 -6.26 9.24
N SER A 32 -3.09 -5.82 9.70
CA SER A 32 -2.13 -5.12 8.84
C SER A 32 -1.66 -6.02 7.70
N LEU A 33 -1.57 -5.46 6.49
CA LEU A 33 -1.02 -6.17 5.32
C LEU A 33 0.47 -6.49 5.47
N LEU A 34 1.18 -5.78 6.36
CA LEU A 34 2.57 -6.09 6.72
C LEU A 34 2.67 -7.23 7.74
N ALA A 35 1.57 -7.55 8.44
CA ALA A 35 1.52 -8.57 9.48
C ALA A 35 0.86 -9.89 9.03
N MET A 36 0.30 -9.95 7.82
CA MET A 36 -0.29 -11.17 7.28
C MET A 36 0.76 -12.22 6.89
N ASP A 37 0.42 -13.50 7.07
CA ASP A 37 1.16 -14.62 6.49
C ASP A 37 1.11 -14.53 4.95
N GLY A 38 2.22 -14.10 4.34
CA GLY A 38 2.33 -13.77 2.91
C GLY A 38 2.75 -12.33 2.62
N ASN A 39 2.76 -11.47 3.65
CA ASN A 39 3.21 -10.08 3.65
C ASN A 39 2.95 -9.31 2.34
N VAL A 40 1.66 -9.20 2.00
CA VAL A 40 1.22 -8.47 0.80
C VAL A 40 1.65 -6.99 0.86
N GLY A 41 1.79 -6.43 2.06
CA GLY A 41 2.33 -5.08 2.26
C GLY A 41 3.76 -4.93 1.71
N LEU A 42 4.64 -5.90 1.96
CA LEU A 42 6.01 -5.90 1.40
C LEU A 42 6.03 -6.09 -0.12
N ILE A 43 5.15 -6.96 -0.65
CA ILE A 43 5.06 -7.16 -2.11
C ILE A 43 4.63 -5.85 -2.81
N LEU A 44 3.64 -5.15 -2.26
CA LEU A 44 3.21 -3.85 -2.76
C LEU A 44 4.31 -2.80 -2.64
N ALA A 45 5.04 -2.78 -1.52
CA ALA A 45 6.18 -1.90 -1.32
C ALA A 45 7.27 -2.12 -2.38
N ASP A 46 7.63 -3.38 -2.66
CA ASP A 46 8.64 -3.73 -3.67
C ASP A 46 8.20 -3.34 -5.09
N LEU A 47 6.93 -3.55 -5.44
CA LEU A 47 6.37 -3.15 -6.72
C LEU A 47 6.44 -1.63 -6.91
N ILE A 48 6.05 -0.86 -5.90
CA ILE A 48 6.05 0.61 -5.94
C ILE A 48 7.49 1.15 -6.04
N ASN A 49 8.42 0.56 -5.28
CA ASN A 49 9.84 0.89 -5.34
C ASN A 49 10.45 0.56 -6.71
N GLY A 50 10.14 -0.61 -7.27
CA GLY A 50 10.62 -1.04 -8.59
C GLY A 50 10.10 -0.17 -9.74
N LEU A 51 8.92 0.43 -9.58
CA LEU A 51 8.35 1.38 -10.52
C LEU A 51 8.88 2.81 -10.36
N ASN A 52 9.73 3.06 -9.35
CA ASN A 52 10.31 4.36 -9.02
C ASN A 52 9.26 5.48 -8.96
N LEU A 53 8.09 5.18 -8.38
CA LEU A 53 6.98 6.12 -8.28
C LEU A 53 7.30 7.21 -7.25
N PRO A 54 6.89 8.47 -7.50
CA PRO A 54 7.15 9.55 -6.56
C PRO A 54 6.33 9.36 -5.28
N PRO A 55 6.80 9.87 -4.11
CA PRO A 55 6.18 9.63 -2.81
C PRO A 55 4.69 9.93 -2.74
N GLU A 56 4.22 10.98 -3.42
CA GLU A 56 2.80 11.33 -3.50
C GLU A 56 1.95 10.22 -4.15
N VAL A 57 2.48 9.53 -5.16
CA VAL A 57 1.81 8.42 -5.83
C VAL A 57 1.89 7.15 -4.99
N GLN A 58 3.00 6.95 -4.27
CA GLN A 58 3.12 5.82 -3.33
C GLN A 58 2.06 5.91 -2.24
N ALA A 59 1.86 7.10 -1.67
CA ALA A 59 0.84 7.36 -0.66
C ALA A 59 -0.59 7.13 -1.20
N GLU A 60 -0.84 7.44 -2.48
CA GLU A 60 -2.12 7.14 -3.12
C GLU A 60 -2.37 5.63 -3.26
N ILE A 61 -1.36 4.87 -3.67
CA ILE A 61 -1.46 3.41 -3.84
C ILE A 61 -1.64 2.72 -2.48
N LEU A 62 -0.76 3.04 -1.53
CA LEU A 62 -0.68 2.41 -0.22
C LEU A 62 -1.82 2.86 0.70
N GLY A 63 -2.38 4.06 0.49
CA GLY A 63 -3.31 4.66 1.43
C GLY A 63 -2.63 5.04 2.75
N ALA A 64 -3.32 5.86 3.56
CA ALA A 64 -2.70 6.51 4.71
C ALA A 64 -2.13 5.53 5.76
N ASP A 65 -2.85 4.46 6.10
CA ASP A 65 -2.45 3.55 7.17
C ASP A 65 -1.23 2.71 6.79
N LEU A 66 -1.28 2.00 5.66
CA LEU A 66 -0.17 1.17 5.20
C LEU A 66 1.06 2.02 4.83
N PHE A 67 0.86 3.22 4.27
CA PHE A 67 1.96 4.14 3.99
C PHE A 67 2.67 4.61 5.27
N ARG A 68 1.91 4.86 6.35
CA ARG A 68 2.49 5.19 7.66
C ARG A 68 3.24 4.00 8.24
N GLU A 69 2.64 2.82 8.27
CA GLU A 69 3.30 1.61 8.80
C GLU A 69 4.61 1.30 8.06
N MET A 70 4.65 1.55 6.75
CA MET A 70 5.85 1.36 5.94
C MET A 70 6.93 2.41 6.24
N GLN A 71 6.56 3.68 6.48
CA GLN A 71 7.49 4.70 6.94
C GLN A 71 8.05 4.37 8.33
N ASP A 72 7.19 3.98 9.26
CA ASP A 72 7.59 3.59 10.62
C ASP A 72 8.59 2.41 10.57
N LEU A 73 8.38 1.45 9.66
CA LEU A 73 9.28 0.31 9.46
C LEU A 73 10.63 0.75 8.89
N LEU A 74 10.65 1.67 7.93
CA LEU A 74 11.88 2.21 7.34
C LEU A 74 12.66 3.08 8.32
N ASP A 75 11.98 3.88 9.14
CA ASP A 75 12.61 4.71 10.17
C ASP A 75 13.15 3.87 11.35
N ALA A 76 12.47 2.76 11.67
CA ALA A 76 12.92 1.82 12.70
C ALA A 76 14.07 0.92 12.22
N ALA A 77 14.27 0.76 10.90
CA ALA A 77 15.38 0.01 10.37
C ALA A 77 16.70 0.76 10.65
N PRO A 78 17.70 0.14 11.31
CA PRO A 78 18.98 0.79 11.51
C PRO A 78 19.60 1.08 10.14
N ARG A 79 19.89 2.35 9.86
CA ARG A 79 20.66 2.76 8.68
C ARG A 79 22.01 2.04 8.74
N GLN A 80 22.15 0.96 7.99
CA GLN A 80 23.43 0.26 7.81
C GLN A 80 24.31 1.02 6.83
#